data_AF-A0A7J8ZPR5-F1
#
_entry.id   AF-A0A7J8ZPR5-F1
#
_cell.length_a   1.000
_cell.length_b   1.000
_cell.length_c   1.000
_cell.angle_alpha   90.00
_cell.angle_beta   90.00
_cell.angle_gamma   90.00
#
_symmetry.space_group_name_H-M   'P 1'
#
loop_
_entity.id
_entity.type
_entity.pdbx_description
1 polymer ?
#
loop_
_entity_poly.entity_id
_entity_poly.type
_entity_poly.pdbx_seq_one_letter_code
_entity_poly.pdbx_strand_id
1 'polypeptide(L)'
;ARSSIPNNPTPVPRAAPSNPTPRSSKGKQWCLPKTGADDNALQRNIDYVCGLGLDCGPIQQHGACFLPNTVRAHAAFAMNLYYQSTGNNDSDCGFDQTGAITNVDP
;
A
#
# COMPACT_ATOMS: atom_id res chain seq x y z
N ALA A 1 -29.13 42.57 6.34
CA ALA A 1 -27.77 42.50 6.91
C ALA A 1 -27.68 41.25 7.78
N ARG A 2 -26.63 40.43 7.58
CA ARG A 2 -25.96 39.55 8.56
C ARG A 2 -26.79 38.40 9.19
N SER A 3 -26.49 37.13 8.87
CA SER A 3 -25.55 36.26 9.63
C SER A 3 -26.18 35.77 10.96
N SER A 4 -26.22 34.51 11.41
CA SER A 4 -25.46 33.29 11.08
C SER A 4 -26.06 32.08 11.83
N ILE A 5 -26.09 30.92 11.15
CA ILE A 5 -25.71 29.56 11.60
C ILE A 5 -26.37 28.96 12.87
N PRO A 6 -27.14 27.85 12.74
CA PRO A 6 -27.30 26.85 13.80
C PRO A 6 -26.14 25.84 13.81
N ASN A 7 -25.62 25.57 15.02
CA ASN A 7 -24.61 24.57 15.32
C ASN A 7 -25.04 23.16 14.87
N ASN A 8 -24.28 22.55 13.97
CA ASN A 8 -24.38 21.12 13.65
C ASN A 8 -23.15 20.39 14.20
N PRO A 9 -23.30 19.31 15.00
CA PRO A 9 -22.17 18.51 15.44
C PRO A 9 -21.54 17.82 14.23
N THR A 10 -20.24 18.08 14.02
CA THR A 10 -19.40 17.43 13.02
C THR A 10 -19.55 15.90 13.09
N PRO A 11 -19.90 15.22 11.99
CA PRO A 11 -19.70 13.80 11.88
C PRO A 11 -18.19 13.55 11.78
N VAL A 12 -17.70 12.61 12.60
CA VAL A 12 -16.41 11.95 12.41
C VAL A 12 -16.17 11.61 10.94
N PRO A 13 -14.97 11.83 10.37
CA PRO A 13 -14.63 11.26 9.07
C PRO A 13 -14.64 9.73 9.21
N ARG A 14 -15.74 9.16 8.77
CA ARG A 14 -15.96 7.75 8.53
C ARG A 14 -14.86 7.26 7.60
N ALA A 15 -14.29 6.10 7.95
CA ALA A 15 -13.37 5.26 7.19
C ALA A 15 -13.14 5.69 5.73
N ALA A 16 -11.87 5.96 5.40
CA ALA A 16 -11.42 6.16 4.03
C ALA A 16 -11.96 5.03 3.13
N PRO A 17 -12.57 5.34 1.98
CA PRO A 17 -13.13 4.34 1.11
C PRO A 17 -12.02 3.39 0.63
N SER A 18 -12.19 2.11 0.93
CA SER A 18 -11.60 1.00 0.18
C SER A 18 -12.08 1.17 -1.25
N ASN A 19 -11.24 1.74 -2.13
CA ASN A 19 -11.57 1.90 -3.54
C ASN A 19 -11.41 0.51 -4.19
N PRO A 20 -12.49 -0.24 -4.49
CA PRO A 20 -12.37 -1.45 -5.28
C PRO A 20 -12.34 -0.97 -6.73
N THR A 21 -11.16 -0.69 -7.26
CA THR A 21 -11.04 -0.36 -8.69
C THR A 21 -11.58 -1.54 -9.50
N PRO A 22 -12.45 -1.29 -10.49
CA PRO A 22 -13.18 -2.33 -11.19
C PRO A 22 -12.22 -3.27 -11.92
N ARG A 23 -12.44 -4.56 -11.71
CA ARG A 23 -11.89 -5.68 -12.49
C ARG A 23 -12.36 -5.54 -13.94
N SER A 24 -11.66 -4.74 -14.74
CA SER A 24 -11.77 -4.72 -16.20
C SER A 24 -10.65 -3.88 -16.81
N SER A 25 -9.54 -4.54 -17.11
CA SER A 25 -8.79 -4.47 -18.37
C SER A 25 -7.51 -5.25 -18.20
N LYS A 26 -7.00 -5.85 -19.28
CA LYS A 26 -5.74 -6.60 -19.33
C LYS A 26 -4.51 -5.68 -19.11
N GLY A 27 -4.44 -5.02 -17.95
CA GLY A 27 -3.34 -4.17 -17.51
C GLY A 27 -2.61 -4.83 -16.34
N LYS A 28 -1.29 -4.65 -16.28
CA LYS A 28 -0.46 -5.11 -15.17
C LYS A 28 -0.97 -4.39 -13.90
N GLN A 29 -1.29 -5.14 -12.86
CA GLN A 29 -1.71 -4.60 -11.56
C GLN A 29 -0.55 -4.72 -10.60
N TRP A 30 -0.34 -3.70 -9.77
CA TRP A 30 0.71 -3.67 -8.75
C TRP A 30 0.10 -3.42 -7.39
N CYS A 31 0.74 -3.96 -6.35
CA CYS A 31 0.38 -3.65 -4.97
C CYS A 31 1.39 -2.68 -4.38
N LEU A 32 0.95 -1.49 -3.98
CA LEU A 32 1.83 -0.45 -3.42
C LEU A 32 1.36 0.06 -2.06
N PRO A 33 2.28 0.51 -1.20
CA PRO A 33 1.97 1.16 0.06
C PRO A 33 1.35 2.54 -0.15
N LYS A 34 0.31 2.82 0.64
CA LYS A 34 -0.39 4.10 0.67
C LYS A 34 0.54 5.22 1.15
N THR A 35 0.29 6.44 0.69
CA THR A 35 1.08 7.64 1.06
C THR A 35 0.98 8.01 2.53
N GLY A 36 -0.07 7.60 3.22
CA GLY A 36 -0.27 7.82 4.66
C GLY A 36 -0.17 6.55 5.49
N ALA A 37 0.44 5.48 4.97
CA ALA A 37 0.70 4.29 5.77
C ALA A 37 1.81 4.58 6.79
N ASP A 38 1.66 4.04 7.99
CA ASP A 38 2.64 4.18 9.05
C ASP A 38 3.92 3.41 8.70
N ASP A 39 5.09 4.05 8.80
CA ASP A 39 6.36 3.43 8.45
C ASP A 39 6.63 2.15 9.24
N ASN A 40 6.19 2.07 10.50
CA ASN A 40 6.35 0.85 11.30
C ASN A 40 5.49 -0.30 10.77
N ALA A 41 4.27 0.00 10.31
CA ALA A 41 3.42 -0.99 9.68
C ALA A 41 4.01 -1.45 8.33
N LEU A 42 4.57 -0.52 7.54
CA LEU A 42 5.28 -0.84 6.31
C LEU A 42 6.50 -1.73 6.54
N GLN A 43 7.28 -1.45 7.60
CA GLN A 43 8.42 -2.28 7.97
C GLN A 43 7.98 -3.72 8.32
N ARG A 44 6.91 -3.86 9.10
CA ARG A 44 6.34 -5.19 9.40
C ARG A 44 5.89 -5.94 8.15
N ASN A 45 5.36 -5.24 7.15
CA ASN A 45 5.01 -5.87 5.87
C ASN A 45 6.24 -6.40 5.15
N ILE A 46 7.33 -5.62 5.12
CA ILE A 46 8.60 -6.06 4.52
C ILE A 46 9.09 -7.31 5.26
N ASP A 47 9.18 -7.26 6.59
CA ASP A 47 9.66 -8.38 7.40
C ASP A 47 8.80 -9.63 7.21
N TYR A 48 7.48 -9.47 7.09
CA TYR A 48 6.56 -10.57 6.80
C TYR A 48 6.82 -11.18 5.42
N VAL A 49 6.86 -10.37 4.37
CA VAL A 49 7.10 -10.83 2.99
C VAL A 49 8.44 -11.55 2.87
N CYS A 50 9.51 -10.97 3.42
CA CYS A 50 10.83 -11.59 3.38
C CYS A 50 10.87 -12.87 4.25
N GLY A 51 10.13 -12.90 5.37
CA GLY A 51 9.99 -14.07 6.23
C GLY A 51 9.28 -15.25 5.57
N LEU A 52 8.45 -15.01 4.55
CA LEU A 52 7.84 -16.07 3.73
C LEU A 52 8.83 -16.75 2.77
N GLY A 53 10.07 -16.25 2.67
CA GLY A 53 11.07 -16.75 1.74
C GLY A 53 11.01 -16.11 0.35
N LEU A 54 10.37 -14.94 0.23
CA LEU A 54 10.39 -14.15 -1.01
C LEU A 54 11.71 -13.40 -1.17
N ASP A 55 12.10 -13.14 -2.41
CA ASP A 55 13.39 -12.51 -2.73
C ASP A 55 13.36 -11.00 -2.45
N CYS A 56 13.71 -10.64 -1.22
CA CYS A 56 13.91 -9.25 -0.82
C CYS A 56 15.33 -8.72 -1.12
N GLY A 57 16.20 -9.50 -1.75
CA GLY A 57 17.59 -9.13 -2.02
C GLY A 57 17.76 -7.76 -2.68
N PRO A 58 16.94 -7.40 -3.70
CA PRO A 58 17.03 -6.11 -4.37
C PRO A 58 16.78 -4.89 -3.48
N ILE A 59 15.99 -5.03 -2.41
CA ILE A 59 15.67 -3.92 -1.49
C ILE A 59 16.45 -3.98 -0.17
N GLN A 60 17.23 -5.03 0.06
CA GLN A 60 18.10 -5.10 1.23
C GLN A 60 19.31 -4.17 1.09
N GLN A 61 20.03 -3.97 2.20
CA GLN A 61 21.30 -3.25 2.19
C GLN A 61 22.24 -3.88 1.15
N HIS A 62 22.74 -3.09 0.21
CA HIS A 62 23.52 -3.49 -0.98
C HIS A 62 22.71 -4.05 -2.17
N GLY A 63 21.38 -4.01 -2.11
CA GLY A 63 20.51 -4.37 -3.23
C GLY A 63 20.47 -3.32 -4.34
N ALA A 64 20.21 -3.76 -5.57
CA ALA A 64 20.15 -2.90 -6.76
C ALA A 64 19.01 -1.85 -6.69
N CYS A 65 17.95 -2.13 -5.92
CA CYS A 65 16.78 -1.27 -5.71
C CYS A 65 16.73 -0.72 -4.28
N PHE A 66 17.86 -0.66 -3.57
CA PHE A 66 17.91 -0.14 -2.20
C PHE A 66 17.62 1.37 -2.12
N LEU A 67 17.95 2.13 -3.17
CA LEU A 67 17.70 3.57 -3.24
C LEU A 67 16.40 3.87 -4.00
N PRO A 68 15.53 4.76 -3.46
CA PRO A 68 15.70 5.52 -2.22
C PRO A 68 15.57 4.65 -0.96
N ASN A 69 16.48 4.84 0.02
CA ASN A 69 16.50 4.10 1.30
C ASN A 69 15.37 4.61 2.22
N THR A 70 14.14 4.33 1.81
CA THR A 70 12.94 4.68 2.56
C THR A 70 12.13 3.41 2.75
N VAL A 71 11.56 3.24 3.95
CA VAL A 71 10.72 2.08 4.28
C VAL A 71 9.59 1.93 3.27
N ARG A 72 9.03 3.05 2.80
CA ARG A 72 7.99 3.06 1.78
C ARG A 72 8.43 2.49 0.43
N ALA A 73 9.62 2.81 -0.05
CA ALA A 73 10.12 2.26 -1.32
C ALA A 73 10.42 0.77 -1.19
N HIS A 74 10.99 0.34 -0.06
CA HIS A 74 11.23 -1.07 0.22
C HIS A 74 9.91 -1.85 0.35
N ALA A 75 8.91 -1.28 1.03
CA ALA A 75 7.59 -1.87 1.18
C ALA A 75 6.86 -1.97 -0.16
N ALA A 76 6.99 -0.97 -1.05
CA ALA A 76 6.45 -1.03 -2.41
C ALA A 76 6.92 -2.26 -3.18
N PHE A 77 8.21 -2.55 -3.11
CA PHE A 77 8.76 -3.73 -3.77
C PHE A 77 8.30 -5.02 -3.08
N ALA A 78 8.39 -5.11 -1.76
CA ALA A 78 8.01 -6.30 -1.00
C ALA A 78 6.52 -6.66 -1.17
N MET A 79 5.64 -5.67 -1.03
CA MET A 79 4.19 -5.86 -1.17
C MET A 79 3.81 -6.24 -2.60
N ASN A 80 4.49 -5.65 -3.60
CA ASN A 80 4.28 -6.00 -5.00
C ASN A 80 4.80 -7.41 -5.34
N LEU A 81 5.92 -7.84 -4.74
CA LEU A 81 6.43 -9.21 -4.87
C LEU A 81 5.44 -10.22 -4.29
N TYR A 82 4.94 -9.96 -3.07
CA TYR A 82 3.95 -10.82 -2.43
C TYR A 82 2.68 -10.92 -3.29
N TYR A 83 2.15 -9.80 -3.75
CA TYR A 83 0.97 -9.75 -4.60
C TYR A 83 1.13 -10.56 -5.90
N GLN A 84 2.28 -10.46 -6.55
CA GLN A 84 2.58 -11.28 -7.73
C GLN A 84 2.76 -12.76 -7.38
N SER A 85 3.35 -13.06 -6.22
CA SER A 85 3.55 -14.43 -5.75
C SER A 85 2.25 -15.12 -5.35
N THR A 86 1.23 -14.39 -4.87
CA THR A 86 -0.06 -14.95 -4.47
C THR A 86 -1.07 -15.04 -5.61
N GLY A 87 -0.71 -14.58 -6.81
CA GLY A 87 -1.56 -14.66 -8.00
C GLY A 87 -2.49 -13.45 -8.19
N ASN A 88 -2.07 -12.28 -7.72
CA ASN A 88 -2.75 -11.00 -7.93
C ASN A 88 -4.16 -10.95 -7.32
N ASN A 89 -4.39 -11.55 -6.15
CA ASN A 89 -5.69 -11.43 -5.49
C ASN A 89 -5.81 -10.07 -4.83
N ASP A 90 -6.91 -9.37 -5.11
CA ASP A 90 -7.13 -8.03 -4.57
C ASP A 90 -7.11 -7.98 -3.02
N SER A 91 -7.50 -9.08 -2.37
CA SER A 91 -7.48 -9.23 -0.91
C SER A 91 -6.08 -9.28 -0.30
N ASP A 92 -5.07 -9.71 -1.06
CA ASP A 92 -3.69 -9.87 -0.55
C ASP A 92 -2.96 -8.53 -0.45
N CYS A 93 -3.36 -7.53 -1.23
CA CYS A 93 -2.75 -6.20 -1.21
C CYS A 93 -3.17 -5.34 -0.01
N GLY A 94 -4.05 -5.85 0.87
CA GLY A 94 -4.55 -5.09 2.01
C GLY A 94 -3.47 -4.70 3.02
N PHE A 95 -2.58 -5.63 3.39
CA PHE A 95 -1.52 -5.48 4.40
C PHE A 95 -1.94 -4.57 5.58
N ASP A 96 -2.94 -4.98 6.37
CA ASP A 96 -3.48 -4.16 7.48
C ASP A 96 -3.87 -2.73 7.06
N GLN A 97 -4.46 -2.60 5.87
CA GLN A 97 -4.93 -1.33 5.29
C GLN A 97 -3.81 -0.35 4.87
N THR A 98 -2.56 -0.81 4.84
CA THR A 98 -1.41 -0.04 4.41
C THR A 98 -1.13 -0.15 2.91
N GLY A 99 -1.67 -1.16 2.23
CA GLY A 99 -1.52 -1.37 0.79
C GLY A 99 -2.75 -0.99 -0.03
N ALA A 100 -2.51 -0.68 -1.30
CA ALA A 100 -3.54 -0.44 -2.28
C ALA A 100 -3.10 -0.95 -3.66
N ILE A 101 -4.05 -1.51 -4.40
CA ILE A 101 -3.82 -1.94 -5.78
C ILE A 101 -3.81 -0.70 -6.67
N THR A 102 -2.82 -0.65 -7.54
CA THR A 102 -2.69 0.39 -8.55
C THR A 102 -2.52 -0.23 -9.93
N ASN A 103 -2.93 0.53 -10.94
CA ASN A 103 -2.66 0.23 -12.35
C ASN A 103 -1.53 1.12 -12.90
N VAL A 104 -0.77 1.77 -12.02
CA VAL A 104 0.37 2.63 -12.36
C VAL A 104 1.64 1.96 -11.88
N ASP A 105 2.61 1.82 -12.79
CA ASP A 105 3.94 1.28 -12.48
C ASP A 105 4.69 2.24 -11.54
N PRO A 106 5.21 1.75 -10.40
CA PRO A 106 5.93 2.54 -9.38
C PRO A 106 7.34 2.98 -9.78
#